data_AF-A0A1M4WHJ9-F1
#
_entry.id   AF-A0A1M4WHJ9-F1
#
_cell.length_a   1.000
_cell.length_b   1.000
_cell.length_c   1.000
_cell.angle_alpha   90.00
_cell.angle_beta   90.00
_cell.angle_gamma   90.00
#
_symmetry.space_group_name_H-M   'P 1'
#
loop_
_entity.id
_entity.type
_entity.pdbx_description
1 polymer ?
#
loop_
_entity_poly.entity_id
_entity_poly.type
_entity_poly.pdbx_seq_one_letter_code
_entity_poly.pdbx_strand_id
1 'polypeptide(L)'
;MKLKILKAETIFQTLVSFAGLIYIFVDYDQAIAKFFIVLFFVGVSNILGFLLRVLISKSKFHQYYFFGVILFFVIIYFTAVFSLDSNRDLIFYFMGIGGVLFNMYYIAYGFHLIESYQPNITD
;
A
#
# COMPACT_ATOMS: atom_id res chain seq x y z
N MET A 1 -16.90 -18.24 -2.12
CA MET A 1 -17.13 -16.91 -1.49
C MET A 1 -15.83 -16.11 -1.32
N LYS A 2 -14.80 -16.68 -0.68
CA LYS A 2 -13.50 -16.03 -0.43
C LYS A 2 -12.84 -15.42 -1.68
N LEU A 3 -12.76 -16.16 -2.78
CA LEU A 3 -12.18 -15.66 -4.05
C LEU A 3 -12.91 -14.44 -4.62
N LYS A 4 -14.25 -14.38 -4.51
CA LYS A 4 -15.03 -13.22 -4.98
C LYS A 4 -14.71 -11.97 -4.15
N ILE A 5 -14.56 -12.14 -2.84
CA ILE A 5 -14.18 -11.06 -1.92
C ILE A 5 -12.77 -10.56 -2.22
N LEU A 6 -11.80 -11.47 -2.42
CA LEU A 6 -10.42 -11.12 -2.79
C LEU A 6 -10.37 -10.35 -4.13
N LYS A 7 -11.09 -10.82 -5.15
CA LYS A 7 -11.21 -10.12 -6.44
C LYS A 7 -11.78 -8.71 -6.27
N ALA A 8 -12.89 -8.57 -5.54
CA ALA A 8 -13.52 -7.28 -5.29
C ALA A 8 -12.59 -6.31 -4.56
N GLU A 9 -11.89 -6.79 -3.53
CA GLU A 9 -10.93 -5.99 -2.76
C GLU A 9 -9.75 -5.54 -3.62
N THR A 10 -9.15 -6.43 -4.42
CA THR A 10 -8.00 -6.08 -5.27
C THR A 10 -8.41 -5.09 -6.38
N ILE A 11 -9.62 -5.23 -6.94
CA ILE A 11 -10.18 -4.25 -7.89
C ILE A 11 -10.37 -2.90 -7.20
N PHE A 12 -10.98 -2.87 -6.02
CA PHE A 12 -11.19 -1.65 -5.25
C PHE A 12 -9.86 -0.93 -4.98
N GLN A 13 -8.84 -1.67 -4.53
CA GLN A 13 -7.52 -1.11 -4.26
C GLN A 13 -6.86 -0.52 -5.52
N THR A 14 -7.01 -1.19 -6.66
CA THR A 14 -6.50 -0.72 -7.95
C THR A 14 -7.20 0.58 -8.36
N LEU A 15 -8.54 0.65 -8.19
CA LEU A 15 -9.33 1.84 -8.50
C LEU A 15 -8.97 3.03 -7.61
N VAL A 16 -8.82 2.82 -6.30
CA VAL A 16 -8.41 3.89 -5.36
C VAL A 16 -7.03 4.42 -5.74
N SER A 17 -6.10 3.55 -6.09
CA SER A 17 -4.75 3.93 -6.52
C SER A 17 -4.77 4.74 -7.82
N PHE A 18 -5.57 4.32 -8.79
CA PHE A 18 -5.70 5.00 -10.07
C PHE A 18 -6.41 6.35 -9.95
N ALA A 19 -7.50 6.41 -9.19
CA ALA A 19 -8.20 7.66 -8.89
C ALA A 19 -7.30 8.65 -8.15
N GLY A 20 -6.49 8.15 -7.21
CA GLY A 20 -5.47 8.94 -6.53
C GLY A 20 -4.43 9.53 -7.47
N LEU A 21 -3.92 8.74 -8.42
CA LEU A 21 -3.00 9.23 -9.45
C LEU A 21 -3.64 10.32 -10.30
N ILE A 22 -4.86 10.10 -10.81
CA ILE A 22 -5.59 11.10 -11.60
C ILE A 22 -5.75 12.41 -10.81
N TYR A 23 -6.14 12.32 -9.53
CA TYR A 23 -6.32 13.49 -8.68
C TYR A 23 -5.05 14.35 -8.55
N ILE A 24 -3.87 13.72 -8.49
CA ILE A 24 -2.59 14.43 -8.46
C ILE A 24 -2.30 15.12 -9.81
N PHE A 25 -2.62 14.47 -10.93
CA PHE A 25 -2.33 15.00 -12.28
C PHE A 25 -3.24 16.14 -12.73
N VAL A 26 -4.51 16.15 -12.29
CA VAL A 26 -5.50 17.15 -12.76
C VAL A 26 -5.24 18.56 -12.22
N ASP A 27 -4.60 18.69 -11.05
CA ASP A 27 -4.40 19.99 -10.40
C ASP A 27 -3.05 20.05 -9.68
N TYR A 28 -2.02 20.30 -10.50
CA TYR A 28 -0.60 20.20 -10.17
C TYR A 28 -0.08 21.33 -9.25
N ASP A 29 -0.79 22.45 -9.14
CA ASP A 29 -0.34 23.63 -8.37
C ASP A 29 -0.14 23.35 -6.86
N GLN A 30 -0.76 22.28 -6.35
CA GLN A 30 -0.59 21.80 -4.97
C GLN A 30 -0.20 20.31 -4.92
N ALA A 31 0.58 19.85 -5.90
CA ALA A 31 0.89 18.43 -6.10
C ALA A 31 1.43 17.73 -4.85
N ILE A 32 2.29 18.38 -4.04
CA ILE A 32 2.90 17.76 -2.85
C ILE A 32 1.85 17.49 -1.77
N ALA A 33 1.07 18.50 -1.38
CA ALA A 33 0.04 18.34 -0.34
C ALA A 33 -1.01 17.32 -0.76
N LYS A 34 -1.45 17.38 -2.03
CA LYS A 34 -2.41 16.42 -2.61
C LYS A 34 -1.85 15.01 -2.70
N PHE A 35 -0.57 14.88 -3.03
CA PHE A 35 0.12 13.59 -3.04
C PHE A 35 0.07 12.93 -1.66
N PHE A 36 0.36 13.67 -0.59
CA PHE A 36 0.28 13.11 0.76
C PHE A 36 -1.16 12.80 1.21
N ILE A 37 -2.15 13.60 0.81
CA ILE A 37 -3.57 13.31 1.04
C ILE A 37 -3.97 12.01 0.35
N VAL A 38 -3.62 11.84 -0.93
CA VAL A 38 -3.87 10.61 -1.68
C VAL A 38 -3.16 9.42 -1.04
N LEU A 39 -1.90 9.59 -0.68
CA LEU A 39 -1.10 8.54 -0.06
C LEU A 39 -1.70 8.08 1.27
N PHE A 40 -2.27 9.01 2.05
CA PHE A 40 -3.00 8.69 3.27
C PHE A 40 -4.22 7.80 3.00
N PHE A 41 -5.09 8.18 2.06
CA PHE A 41 -6.28 7.38 1.72
C PHE A 41 -5.93 6.00 1.12
N VAL A 42 -4.91 5.96 0.26
CA VAL A 42 -4.37 4.71 -0.29
C VAL A 42 -3.82 3.82 0.83
N GLY A 43 -3.08 4.41 1.78
CA GLY A 43 -2.54 3.72 2.96
C GLY A 43 -3.64 3.15 3.86
N VAL A 44 -4.68 3.92 4.16
CA VAL A 44 -5.86 3.44 4.91
C VAL A 44 -6.54 2.29 4.18
N SER A 45 -6.73 2.42 2.86
CA SER A 45 -7.29 1.35 2.03
C SER A 45 -6.45 0.07 2.09
N ASN A 46 -5.12 0.20 2.00
CA ASN A 46 -4.20 -0.94 2.12
C ASN A 46 -4.32 -1.63 3.48
N ILE A 47 -4.44 -0.87 4.59
CA ILE A 47 -4.61 -1.45 5.94
C ILE A 47 -5.94 -2.20 6.04
N LEU A 48 -7.05 -1.60 5.60
CA LEU A 48 -8.37 -2.23 5.63
C LEU A 48 -8.40 -3.51 4.78
N GLY A 49 -7.86 -3.44 3.57
CA GLY A 49 -7.72 -4.60 2.71
C GLY A 49 -6.81 -5.66 3.34
N PHE A 50 -5.70 -5.27 3.96
CA PHE A 50 -4.77 -6.21 4.58
C PHE A 50 -5.44 -7.00 5.69
N LEU A 51 -6.21 -6.33 6.56
CA LEU A 51 -7.02 -6.98 7.58
C LEU A 51 -8.00 -7.98 6.97
N LEU A 52 -8.68 -7.60 5.88
CA LEU A 52 -9.58 -8.49 5.14
C LEU A 52 -8.83 -9.73 4.62
N ARG A 53 -7.65 -9.57 4.00
CA ARG A 53 -6.88 -10.69 3.44
C ARG A 53 -6.36 -11.63 4.52
N VAL A 54 -5.94 -11.11 5.68
CA VAL A 54 -5.52 -11.92 6.84
C VAL A 54 -6.68 -12.76 7.39
N LEU A 55 -7.89 -12.19 7.46
CA LEU A 55 -9.08 -12.92 7.93
C LEU A 55 -9.54 -14.02 6.97
N ILE A 56 -9.33 -13.82 5.66
CA ILE A 56 -9.91 -14.68 4.62
C ILE A 56 -8.94 -15.78 4.17
N SER A 57 -7.64 -15.50 4.16
CA SER A 57 -6.62 -16.33 3.53
C SER A 57 -5.40 -16.58 4.43
N LYS A 58 -4.82 -17.78 4.35
CA LYS A 58 -3.52 -18.08 4.94
C LYS A 58 -2.46 -17.84 3.88
N SER A 59 -1.55 -16.90 4.12
CA SER A 59 -0.46 -16.59 3.20
C SER A 59 0.77 -16.10 3.95
N LYS A 60 1.96 -16.58 3.58
CA LYS A 60 3.23 -16.08 4.15
C LYS A 60 3.51 -14.62 3.74
N PHE A 61 2.93 -14.17 2.62
CA PHE A 61 3.03 -12.79 2.17
C PHE A 61 2.42 -11.77 3.13
N HIS A 62 1.51 -12.20 4.01
CA HIS A 62 1.02 -11.35 5.10
C HIS A 62 2.15 -10.89 6.01
N GLN A 63 3.02 -11.85 6.36
CA GLN A 63 4.15 -11.60 7.25
C GLN A 63 5.14 -10.65 6.58
N TYR A 64 5.48 -10.89 5.31
CA TYR A 64 6.39 -10.01 4.58
C TYR A 64 5.88 -8.59 4.42
N TYR A 65 4.58 -8.42 4.14
CA TYR A 65 3.96 -7.09 4.11
C TYR A 65 4.08 -6.38 5.46
N PHE A 66 3.69 -7.07 6.53
CA PHE A 66 3.72 -6.51 7.88
C PHE A 66 5.13 -6.17 8.36
N PHE A 67 6.10 -7.06 8.14
CA PHE A 67 7.51 -6.80 8.45
C PHE A 67 8.07 -5.65 7.63
N GLY A 68 7.70 -5.55 6.35
CA GLY A 68 8.07 -4.42 5.50
C GLY A 68 7.58 -3.09 6.08
N VAL A 69 6.30 -3.02 6.47
CA VAL A 69 5.71 -1.81 7.09
C VAL A 69 6.44 -1.44 8.38
N ILE A 70 6.72 -2.40 9.26
CA ILE A 70 7.48 -2.14 10.49
C ILE A 70 8.86 -1.61 10.17
N LEU A 71 9.60 -2.29 9.28
CA LEU A 71 10.96 -1.90 8.90
C LEU A 71 10.98 -0.48 8.33
N PHE A 72 10.00 -0.13 7.50
CA PHE A 72 9.86 1.22 6.97
C PHE A 72 9.71 2.29 8.05
N PHE A 73 8.84 2.07 9.04
CA PHE A 73 8.69 3.01 10.15
C PHE A 73 9.94 3.08 11.04
N VAL A 74 10.65 1.97 11.22
CA VAL A 74 11.94 1.95 11.93
C VAL A 74 12.99 2.79 11.20
N ILE A 75 13.08 2.66 9.87
CA ILE A 75 14.00 3.46 9.05
C ILE A 75 13.61 4.94 9.13
N ILE A 76 12.32 5.28 9.03
CA ILE A 76 11.85 6.67 9.19
C ILE A 76 12.24 7.21 10.55
N TYR A 77 12.01 6.45 11.62
CA TYR A 77 12.33 6.86 12.98
C TYR A 77 13.81 7.19 13.14
N PHE A 78 14.70 6.29 12.72
CA PHE A 78 16.14 6.54 12.80
C PHE A 78 16.58 7.69 11.89
N THR A 79 16.01 7.79 10.68
CA THR A 79 16.30 8.92 9.77
C THR A 79 15.89 10.24 10.41
N ALA A 80 14.75 10.30 11.09
CA ALA A 80 14.26 11.49 11.76
C ALA A 80 15.10 11.86 12.99
N VAL A 81 15.53 10.88 13.79
CA VAL A 81 16.33 11.10 15.01
C VAL A 81 17.77 11.52 14.68
N PHE A 82 18.39 10.91 13.64
CA PHE A 82 19.78 11.19 13.29
C PHE A 82 19.97 12.34 12.30
N SER A 83 18.90 12.78 11.63
CA SER A 83 18.94 13.99 10.80
C SER A 83 18.79 15.23 11.68
N LEU A 84 19.91 15.77 12.16
CA LEU A 84 19.96 17.04 12.88
C LEU A 84 19.39 18.18 11.99
N ASP A 85 18.20 18.66 12.35
CA ASP A 85 17.48 19.87 11.93
C ASP A 85 17.24 20.21 10.43
N SER A 86 17.88 19.56 9.45
CA SER A 86 17.88 20.07 8.07
C SER A 86 17.21 19.19 7.00
N ASN A 87 16.77 17.96 7.29
CA ASN A 87 16.40 16.99 6.24
C ASN A 87 14.92 16.57 6.23
N ARG A 88 14.00 17.52 6.47
CA ARG A 88 12.55 17.25 6.37
C ARG A 88 12.15 16.76 4.98
N ASP A 89 12.73 17.33 3.93
CA ASP A 89 12.45 16.94 2.55
C ASP A 89 12.84 15.49 2.26
N LEU A 90 13.98 15.04 2.79
CA LEU A 90 14.42 13.64 2.69
C LEU A 90 13.38 12.69 3.32
N ILE A 91 12.87 13.03 4.50
CA ILE A 91 11.84 12.25 5.18
C ILE A 91 10.55 12.22 4.35
N PHE A 92 10.12 13.36 3.82
CA PHE A 92 8.93 13.43 2.97
C PHE A 92 9.09 12.61 1.68
N TYR A 93 10.23 12.70 0.99
CA TYR A 93 10.50 11.88 -0.19
C TYR A 93 10.55 10.40 0.15
N PHE A 94 11.19 10.01 1.26
CA PHE A 94 11.22 8.63 1.71
C PHE A 94 9.83 8.11 2.05
N MET A 95 9.01 8.91 2.74
CA MET A 95 7.61 8.60 3.03
C MET A 95 6.79 8.39 1.75
N GLY A 96 6.97 9.28 0.78
CA GLY A 96 6.30 9.21 -0.52
C GLY A 96 6.66 7.96 -1.30
N ILE A 97 7.97 7.74 -1.53
CA ILE A 97 8.47 6.58 -2.25
C ILE A 97 8.06 5.29 -1.55
N GLY A 98 8.25 5.20 -0.23
CA GLY A 98 7.88 4.02 0.54
C GLY A 98 6.39 3.73 0.47
N GLY A 99 5.52 4.73 0.65
CA GLY A 99 4.08 4.53 0.54
C GLY A 99 3.64 4.05 -0.85
N VAL A 100 4.24 4.58 -1.92
CA VAL A 100 3.98 4.11 -3.30
C VAL A 100 4.45 2.67 -3.48
N LEU A 101 5.65 2.32 -3.00
CA LEU A 101 6.17 0.95 -3.03
C LEU A 101 5.27 -0.04 -2.27
N PHE A 102 4.80 0.31 -1.07
CA PHE A 102 3.87 -0.53 -0.31
C PHE A 102 2.55 -0.73 -1.04
N ASN A 103 2.01 0.32 -1.67
CA ASN A 103 0.79 0.20 -2.45
C ASN A 103 0.98 -0.73 -3.66
N MET A 104 2.08 -0.59 -4.40
CA MET A 104 2.39 -1.47 -5.52
C MET A 104 2.57 -2.92 -5.08
N TYR A 105 3.34 -3.16 -4.01
CA TYR A 105 3.48 -4.48 -3.42
C TYR A 105 2.12 -5.05 -3.03
N TYR A 106 1.29 -4.25 -2.38
CA TYR A 106 -0.01 -4.69 -1.87
C TYR A 106 -0.98 -5.06 -3.00
N ILE A 107 -1.01 -4.30 -4.10
CA ILE A 107 -1.78 -4.65 -5.30
C ILE A 107 -1.25 -5.94 -5.94
N ALA A 108 0.07 -6.03 -6.16
CA ALA A 108 0.69 -7.22 -6.77
C ALA A 108 0.43 -8.47 -5.93
N TYR A 109 0.52 -8.34 -4.61
CA TYR A 109 0.18 -9.39 -3.66
C TYR A 109 -1.29 -9.84 -3.81
N GLY A 110 -2.22 -8.91 -4.01
CA GLY A 110 -3.64 -9.22 -4.21
C GLY A 110 -3.88 -10.10 -5.44
N PHE A 111 -3.28 -9.72 -6.57
CA PHE A 111 -3.35 -10.51 -7.81
C PHE A 111 -2.72 -11.90 -7.64
N HIS A 112 -1.54 -11.99 -7.03
CA HIS A 112 -0.89 -13.26 -6.77
C HIS A 112 -1.72 -14.18 -5.87
N LEU A 113 -2.35 -13.61 -4.85
CA LEU A 113 -3.24 -14.37 -3.96
C LEU A 113 -4.46 -14.90 -4.71
N ILE A 114 -5.09 -14.10 -5.58
CA ILE A 114 -6.21 -14.52 -6.43
C ILE A 114 -5.80 -15.67 -7.35
N GLU A 115 -4.62 -15.56 -7.99
CA GLU A 115 -4.08 -16.59 -8.88
C GLU A 115 -3.85 -17.89 -8.12
N SER A 116 -3.20 -17.85 -6.95
CA SER A 116 -2.94 -19.04 -6.12
C SER A 116 -4.22 -19.72 -5.61
N TYR A 117 -5.36 -19.03 -5.59
CA TYR A 117 -6.65 -19.60 -5.22
C TYR A 117 -7.38 -20.29 -6.38
N GLN A 118 -7.04 -19.99 -7.64
CA GLN A 118 -7.65 -20.61 -8.82
C GLN A 118 -7.30 -22.08 -9.06
N PRO A 119 -6.06 -22.57 -8.85
CA PRO A 119 -5.73 -23.99 -9.09
C PRO A 119 -6.38 -24.96 -8.10
N ASN A 120 -7.00 -24.49 -7.01
CA ASN A 120 -7.68 -25.32 -6.01
C ASN A 120 -9.20 -25.48 -6.23
N ILE A 121 -9.75 -25.07 -7.39
CA ILE A 121 -11.20 -25.18 -7.71
C ILE A 121 -11.43 -26.16 -8.88
N THR A 122 -10.41 -26.89 -9.31
CA THR A 122 -10.47 -27.85 -10.42
C THR A 122 -10.40 -29.31 -9.99
N ASP A 123 -10.55 -29.61 -8.70
CA ASP A 123 -10.74 -30.97 -8.17
C ASP A 123 -12.14 -31.15 -7.58
#